data_AF-A0AAQ0CJ86-F1
#
_entry.id   AF-A0AAQ0CJ86-F1
#
_cell.length_a   1.000
_cell.length_b   1.000
_cell.length_c   1.000
_cell.angle_alpha   90.00
_cell.angle_beta   90.00
_cell.angle_gamma   90.00
#
_symmetry.space_group_name_H-M   'P 1'
#
loop_
_entity.id
_entity.type
_entity.pdbx_description
1 polymer ?
#
loop_
_entity_poly.entity_id
_entity_poly.type
_entity_poly.pdbx_seq_one_letter_code
_entity_poly.pdbx_strand_id
1 'polypeptide(L)'
;MDTAYCTQDQTKYYVANFAQLSESEIGGKRRHLICVECGWPAYFKRAATSGQGACFGARPHATTCSLGTPQSKKGLGSDEVQDILRNPMNHIRIDINYGAHEKINGDPTDIDKTNTRGGRFTGEGPRGPSPMQRRLRPLLKALISSEQFRQSNVTVELPRHTALPANQFFVNFDSVTESYANLFRGYWGLVFDTGMTSDGSLWLNTGKYDDLSILISPDKYESFKRKFDFQFDRDLEGMHMLVFGKLRQARTGKLIVDVEELDFCTLCDD
;
A
#
# COMPACT_ATOMS: atom_id res chain seq x y z
N MET A 1 7.48 11.26 -13.27
CA MET A 1 7.17 11.65 -14.67
C MET A 1 6.68 13.09 -14.69
N ASP A 2 6.96 13.86 -15.75
CA ASP A 2 6.67 15.31 -15.77
C ASP A 2 5.34 15.66 -16.46
N THR A 3 4.68 14.66 -17.05
CA THR A 3 3.38 14.84 -17.71
C THR A 3 2.42 13.71 -17.37
N ALA A 4 1.13 14.06 -17.32
CA ALA A 4 0.02 13.13 -17.19
C ALA A 4 -1.11 13.54 -18.15
N TYR A 5 -1.92 12.59 -18.58
CA TYR A 5 -3.12 12.85 -19.36
C TYR A 5 -4.34 12.79 -18.44
N CYS A 6 -5.19 13.81 -18.47
CA CYS A 6 -6.44 13.83 -17.73
C CYS A 6 -7.57 13.30 -18.61
N THR A 7 -8.20 12.20 -18.22
CA THR A 7 -9.28 11.58 -19.00
C THR A 7 -10.60 12.33 -18.91
N GLN A 8 -10.76 13.20 -17.91
CA GLN A 8 -11.99 13.98 -17.71
C GLN A 8 -12.13 15.12 -18.73
N ASP A 9 -11.04 15.81 -19.05
CA ASP A 9 -11.01 16.95 -19.97
C ASP A 9 -10.18 16.69 -21.23
N GLN A 10 -9.65 15.48 -21.38
CA GLN A 10 -8.85 15.03 -22.51
C GLN A 10 -7.58 15.88 -22.74
N THR A 11 -7.01 16.44 -21.67
CA THR A 11 -5.87 17.35 -21.73
C THR A 11 -4.60 16.72 -21.16
N LYS A 12 -3.49 16.90 -21.87
CA LYS A 12 -2.14 16.60 -21.36
C LYS A 12 -1.66 17.74 -20.48
N TYR A 13 -1.34 17.45 -19.23
CA TYR A 13 -0.81 18.40 -18.28
C TYR A 13 0.69 18.19 -18.06
N TYR A 14 1.40 19.30 -17.95
CA TYR A 14 2.75 19.37 -17.38
C TYR A 14 2.63 19.68 -15.89
N VAL A 15 3.53 19.12 -15.07
CA VAL A 15 3.54 19.33 -13.61
C VAL A 15 3.47 20.81 -13.24
N ALA A 16 4.27 21.65 -13.90
CA ALA A 16 4.31 23.09 -13.62
C ALA A 16 2.95 23.78 -13.79
N ASN A 17 2.18 23.38 -14.80
CA ASN A 17 0.87 23.95 -15.08
C ASN A 17 -0.20 23.35 -14.17
N PHE A 18 -0.14 22.04 -13.91
CA PHE A 18 -1.11 21.36 -13.05
C PHE A 18 -1.01 21.83 -11.59
N ALA A 19 0.21 22.08 -11.12
CA ALA A 19 0.46 22.59 -9.77
C ALA A 19 -0.05 24.04 -9.56
N GLN A 20 -0.36 24.77 -10.63
CA GLN A 20 -0.92 26.13 -10.57
C GLN A 20 -2.46 26.15 -10.60
N LEU A 21 -3.10 25.00 -10.85
CA LEU A 21 -4.55 24.89 -10.81
C LEU A 21 -5.08 25.15 -9.40
N SER A 22 -6.33 25.57 -9.31
CA SER A 22 -6.98 25.72 -8.01
C SER A 22 -7.13 24.37 -7.29
N GLU A 23 -7.22 24.40 -5.96
CA GLU A 23 -7.43 23.20 -5.15
C GLU A 23 -8.66 22.39 -5.59
N SER A 24 -9.73 23.07 -5.99
CA SER A 24 -10.94 22.43 -6.52
C SER A 24 -10.68 21.70 -7.85
N GLU A 25 -9.95 22.32 -8.77
CA GLU A 25 -9.60 21.70 -10.05
C GLU A 25 -8.64 20.52 -9.88
N ILE A 26 -7.65 20.65 -9.00
CA ILE A 26 -6.75 19.54 -8.66
C ILE A 26 -7.56 18.39 -8.07
N GLY A 27 -8.44 18.65 -7.10
CA GLY A 27 -9.30 17.65 -6.47
C GLY A 27 -10.15 16.88 -7.49
N GLY A 28 -10.77 17.58 -8.44
CA GLY A 28 -11.58 16.97 -9.49
C GLY A 28 -10.75 16.16 -10.50
N LYS A 29 -9.57 16.65 -10.89
CA LYS A 29 -8.77 16.02 -11.96
C LYS A 29 -7.85 14.91 -11.47
N ARG A 30 -7.39 14.94 -10.21
CA ARG A 30 -6.32 14.03 -9.72
C ARG A 30 -6.65 12.54 -9.81
N ARG A 31 -7.93 12.19 -9.75
CA ARG A 31 -8.44 10.81 -9.88
C ARG A 31 -8.61 10.35 -11.34
N HIS A 32 -8.44 11.26 -12.28
CA HIS A 32 -8.61 11.05 -13.72
C HIS A 32 -7.27 11.12 -14.48
N LEU A 33 -6.15 11.10 -13.76
CA LEU A 33 -4.83 11.16 -14.36
C LEU A 33 -4.38 9.76 -14.78
N ILE A 34 -3.80 9.67 -15.97
CA ILE A 34 -3.15 8.48 -16.48
C ILE A 34 -1.77 8.81 -17.08
N CYS A 35 -0.90 7.80 -17.14
CA CYS A 35 0.34 7.89 -17.88
C CYS A 35 0.05 8.14 -19.37
N VAL A 36 0.75 9.11 -19.95
CA VAL A 36 0.60 9.50 -21.37
C VAL A 36 1.05 8.40 -22.36
N GLU A 37 1.88 7.45 -21.91
CA GLU A 37 2.38 6.36 -22.76
C GLU A 37 1.57 5.07 -22.59
N CYS A 38 1.48 4.58 -21.35
CA CYS A 38 0.87 3.27 -21.09
C CYS A 38 -0.58 3.32 -20.63
N GLY A 39 -1.15 4.51 -20.41
CA GLY A 39 -2.53 4.69 -19.98
C GLY A 39 -2.85 4.19 -18.57
N TRP A 40 -1.84 3.77 -17.80
CA TRP A 40 -2.04 3.33 -16.42
C TRP A 40 -2.40 4.50 -15.50
N PRO A 41 -3.21 4.27 -14.43
CA PRO A 41 -3.55 5.29 -13.46
C PRO A 41 -2.32 6.03 -12.93
N ALA A 42 -2.46 7.34 -12.83
CA ALA A 42 -1.46 8.24 -12.35
C ALA A 42 -1.99 9.07 -11.18
N TYR A 43 -1.08 9.63 -10.41
CA TYR A 43 -1.36 10.53 -9.32
C TYR A 43 -0.51 11.79 -9.43
N PHE A 44 -1.02 12.86 -8.84
CA PHE A 44 -0.30 14.10 -8.64
C PHE A 44 0.18 14.16 -7.20
N LYS A 45 1.48 14.39 -7.02
CA LYS A 45 2.11 14.70 -5.73
C LYS A 45 2.55 16.15 -5.74
N ARG A 46 2.12 16.91 -4.73
CA ARG A 46 2.54 18.30 -4.54
C ARG A 46 4.01 18.39 -4.16
N ALA A 47 4.57 19.58 -4.31
CA ALA A 47 5.90 19.85 -3.81
C ALA A 47 5.98 19.58 -2.30
N ALA A 48 6.96 18.77 -1.91
CA ALA A 48 7.24 18.50 -0.51
C ALA A 48 7.89 19.73 0.12
N THR A 49 7.64 19.94 1.41
CA THR A 49 8.30 21.02 2.16
C THR A 49 9.81 20.79 2.28
N SER A 50 10.28 19.55 2.09
CA SER A 50 11.68 19.13 2.06
C SER A 50 12.44 19.50 0.78
N GLY A 51 11.81 20.20 -0.16
CA GLY A 51 12.45 20.68 -1.39
C GLY A 51 12.30 19.76 -2.61
N GLN A 52 11.62 18.62 -2.48
CA GLN A 52 11.22 17.83 -3.64
C GLN A 52 10.10 18.58 -4.40
N GLY A 53 10.33 18.84 -5.69
CA GLY A 53 9.34 19.46 -6.56
C GLY A 53 8.07 18.63 -6.69
N ALA A 54 6.96 19.26 -7.10
CA ALA A 54 5.76 18.53 -7.48
C ALA A 54 6.08 17.55 -8.60
N CYS A 55 5.35 16.45 -8.67
CA CYS A 55 5.55 15.46 -9.74
C CYS A 55 4.26 14.70 -10.03
N PHE A 56 4.21 14.09 -11.20
CA PHE A 56 3.29 12.99 -11.43
C PHE A 56 4.01 11.67 -11.20
N GLY A 57 3.29 10.71 -10.65
CA GLY A 57 3.69 9.31 -10.57
C GLY A 57 2.62 8.43 -11.20
N ALA A 58 3.02 7.29 -11.76
CA ALA A 58 2.10 6.25 -12.19
C ALA A 58 2.77 4.92 -11.85
N ARG A 59 2.15 4.13 -10.97
CA ARG A 59 2.65 2.78 -10.68
C ARG A 59 1.47 1.84 -10.41
N PRO A 60 1.48 0.62 -10.99
CA PRO A 60 2.52 0.13 -11.89
C PRO A 60 2.40 0.77 -13.29
N HIS A 61 3.52 0.81 -14.01
CA HIS A 61 3.53 1.08 -15.44
C HIS A 61 3.42 -0.25 -16.21
N ALA A 62 3.01 -0.20 -17.48
CA ALA A 62 3.21 -1.33 -18.38
C ALA A 62 4.71 -1.67 -18.49
N THR A 63 5.04 -2.94 -18.67
CA THR A 63 6.44 -3.42 -18.75
C THR A 63 7.26 -2.77 -19.87
N THR A 64 6.59 -2.27 -20.90
CA THR A 64 7.18 -1.60 -22.06
C THR A 64 7.11 -0.07 -21.99
N CYS A 65 6.63 0.51 -20.88
CA CYS A 65 6.50 1.96 -20.75
C CYS A 65 7.85 2.61 -20.47
N SER A 66 8.25 3.61 -21.26
CA SER A 66 9.54 4.28 -21.11
C SER A 66 9.56 5.24 -19.91
N LEU A 67 8.39 5.77 -19.54
CA LEU A 67 8.21 6.62 -18.35
C LEU A 67 8.27 5.84 -17.03
N GLY A 68 8.19 4.51 -17.08
CA GLY A 68 8.35 3.68 -15.90
C GLY A 68 9.81 3.62 -15.47
N THR A 69 10.09 3.87 -14.19
CA THR A 69 11.41 3.53 -13.66
C THR A 69 11.62 2.02 -13.86
N PRO A 70 12.71 1.57 -14.51
CA PRO A 70 12.97 0.16 -14.63
C PRO A 70 12.99 -0.43 -13.21
N GLN A 71 12.10 -1.39 -12.96
CA GLN A 71 12.23 -2.22 -11.77
C GLN A 71 13.62 -2.83 -11.85
N SER A 72 14.54 -2.40 -11.00
CA SER A 72 15.88 -2.95 -10.99
C SER A 72 15.74 -4.48 -10.90
N LYS A 73 16.57 -5.24 -11.63
CA LYS A 73 16.60 -6.72 -11.52
C LYS A 73 16.97 -7.21 -10.09
N LYS A 74 17.21 -6.28 -9.16
CA LYS A 74 17.40 -6.44 -7.72
C LYS A 74 16.45 -5.53 -6.92
N GLY A 75 15.31 -5.17 -7.49
CA GLY A 75 14.26 -4.49 -6.77
C GLY A 75 13.69 -5.48 -5.78
N LEU A 76 13.69 -5.13 -4.50
CA LEU A 76 13.25 -5.93 -3.37
C LEU A 76 11.83 -6.55 -3.51
N GLY A 77 11.09 -6.34 -4.60
CA GLY A 77 9.77 -6.93 -4.85
C GLY A 77 9.71 -8.07 -5.89
N SER A 78 10.63 -8.18 -6.86
CA SER A 78 10.49 -9.21 -7.92
C SER A 78 10.71 -10.62 -7.40
N ASP A 79 11.74 -10.78 -6.57
CA ASP A 79 12.08 -12.05 -5.95
C ASP A 79 11.03 -12.40 -4.89
N GLU A 80 10.54 -11.41 -4.12
CA GLU A 80 9.48 -11.61 -3.13
C GLU A 80 8.15 -12.07 -3.75
N VAL A 81 7.76 -11.48 -4.89
CA VAL A 81 6.56 -11.88 -5.64
C VAL A 81 6.73 -13.29 -6.20
N GLN A 82 7.88 -13.59 -6.80
CA GLN A 82 8.17 -14.92 -7.33
C GLN A 82 8.16 -15.97 -6.20
N ASP A 83 8.71 -15.65 -5.04
CA ASP A 83 8.69 -16.53 -3.86
C ASP A 83 7.26 -16.77 -3.36
N ILE A 84 6.41 -15.75 -3.36
CA ILE A 84 4.99 -15.88 -3.02
C ILE A 84 4.30 -16.85 -3.97
N LEU A 85 4.50 -16.67 -5.28
CA LEU A 85 3.84 -17.46 -6.31
C LEU A 85 4.39 -18.89 -6.43
N ARG A 86 5.67 -19.10 -6.09
CA ARG A 86 6.33 -20.41 -6.12
C ARG A 86 6.22 -21.16 -4.78
N ASN A 87 5.57 -20.56 -3.79
CA ASN A 87 5.42 -21.18 -2.48
C ASN A 87 4.70 -22.53 -2.61
N PRO A 88 5.37 -23.67 -2.33
CA PRO A 88 4.81 -25.00 -2.55
C PRO A 88 3.58 -25.28 -1.68
N MET A 89 3.41 -24.53 -0.58
CA MET A 89 2.23 -24.65 0.28
C MET A 89 1.03 -23.84 -0.16
N ASN A 90 1.22 -22.90 -1.09
CA ASN A 90 0.17 -22.00 -1.52
C ASN A 90 -0.55 -21.33 -0.32
N HIS A 91 0.20 -21.08 0.78
CA HIS A 91 -0.33 -20.55 2.04
C HIS A 91 0.65 -19.52 2.64
N ILE A 92 0.16 -18.29 2.81
CA ILE A 92 0.83 -17.17 3.46
C ILE A 92 0.16 -16.90 4.81
N ARG A 93 0.97 -16.84 5.87
CA ARG A 93 0.56 -16.32 7.17
C ARG A 93 1.10 -14.91 7.36
N ILE A 94 0.22 -13.97 7.66
CA ILE A 94 0.59 -12.57 7.85
C ILE A 94 1.21 -12.40 9.24
N ASP A 95 2.40 -11.81 9.27
CA ASP A 95 3.08 -11.40 10.48
C ASP A 95 2.74 -9.94 10.80
N ILE A 96 1.92 -9.76 11.84
CA ILE A 96 1.44 -8.47 12.35
C ILE A 96 2.27 -7.93 13.52
N ASN A 97 3.32 -8.64 13.96
CA ASN A 97 4.17 -8.17 15.04
C ASN A 97 5.14 -7.10 14.53
N TYR A 98 4.62 -5.89 14.32
CA TYR A 98 5.43 -4.70 14.16
C TYR A 98 6.11 -4.39 15.51
N GLY A 99 7.45 -4.30 15.54
CA GLY A 99 8.17 -3.83 16.74
C GLY A 99 8.50 -4.86 17.84
N ALA A 100 8.28 -6.16 17.64
CA ALA A 100 8.90 -7.18 18.50
C ALA A 100 10.40 -7.30 18.18
N HIS A 101 11.18 -6.34 18.69
CA HIS A 101 12.63 -6.17 18.53
C HIS A 101 13.14 -6.21 17.08
N GLU A 102 13.60 -5.07 16.57
CA GLU A 102 14.84 -5.14 15.79
C GLU A 102 15.85 -5.90 16.66
N LYS A 103 16.39 -7.01 16.17
CA LYS A 103 17.71 -7.42 16.64
C LYS A 103 18.65 -6.30 16.21
N ILE A 104 18.80 -5.30 17.08
CA ILE A 104 19.91 -4.36 17.07
C ILE A 104 21.14 -5.26 16.99
N ASN A 105 21.93 -5.11 15.93
CA ASN A 105 23.24 -5.76 15.85
C ASN A 105 23.95 -5.44 17.17
N GLY A 106 24.31 -6.49 17.91
CA GLY A 106 24.81 -6.38 19.27
C GLY A 106 25.98 -5.42 19.38
N ASP A 107 26.01 -4.77 20.55
CA ASP A 107 27.14 -4.01 21.09
C ASP A 107 28.48 -4.75 20.84
N PRO A 108 29.58 -4.07 20.45
CA PRO A 108 30.82 -4.74 19.98
C PRO A 108 31.62 -5.47 21.07
N THR A 109 31.06 -5.69 22.25
CA THR A 109 31.80 -6.24 23.40
C THR A 109 31.51 -7.71 23.71
N ASP A 110 30.56 -8.35 23.03
CA ASP A 110 30.40 -9.81 23.11
C ASP A 110 31.19 -10.51 22.00
N ILE A 111 32.45 -10.78 22.33
CA ILE A 111 33.27 -11.76 21.62
C ILE A 111 32.70 -13.14 21.97
N ASP A 112 31.68 -13.58 21.26
CA ASP A 112 31.39 -15.01 21.19
C ASP A 112 31.11 -15.49 19.77
N LYS A 113 31.75 -16.61 19.47
CA LYS A 113 32.07 -17.10 18.13
C LYS A 113 30.83 -17.59 17.41
N THR A 114 30.23 -16.81 16.51
CA THR A 114 29.49 -17.39 15.37
C THR A 114 29.54 -16.49 14.14
N ASN A 115 30.37 -16.89 13.18
CA ASN A 115 30.33 -16.40 11.81
C ASN A 115 28.96 -16.63 11.18
N THR A 116 28.49 -15.58 10.53
CA THR A 116 27.42 -15.49 9.53
C THR A 116 27.43 -16.68 8.55
N ARG A 117 26.43 -17.56 8.65
CA ARG A 117 25.89 -18.43 7.59
C ARG A 117 24.57 -19.02 8.09
N GLY A 118 23.57 -19.08 7.20
CA GLY A 118 22.21 -19.51 7.53
C GLY A 118 22.15 -20.70 8.49
N GLY A 119 21.51 -20.49 9.64
CA GLY A 119 21.38 -21.51 10.67
C GLY A 119 20.65 -22.74 10.13
N ARG A 120 21.40 -23.83 9.96
CA ARG A 120 20.84 -25.15 9.66
C ARG A 120 20.23 -25.68 10.96
N PHE A 121 18.91 -25.55 11.10
CA PHE A 121 18.18 -26.12 12.24
C PHE A 121 18.30 -27.66 12.20
N THR A 122 18.95 -28.23 13.21
CA THR A 122 18.98 -29.66 13.54
C THR A 122 17.76 -29.98 14.41
N GLY A 123 16.67 -30.39 13.77
CA GLY A 123 15.52 -30.99 14.44
C GLY A 123 15.14 -32.26 13.70
N GLU A 124 15.27 -33.40 14.38
CA GLU A 124 14.80 -34.70 13.92
C GLU A 124 13.29 -34.78 14.10
N GLY A 125 12.56 -34.55 13.01
CA GLY A 125 11.13 -34.74 12.90
C GLY A 125 10.69 -34.50 11.45
N PRO A 126 9.65 -35.17 10.93
CA PRO A 126 9.18 -34.91 9.58
C PRO A 126 8.70 -33.44 9.54
N ARG A 127 9.41 -32.59 8.79
CA ARG A 127 8.96 -31.21 8.56
C ARG A 127 7.69 -31.26 7.73
N GLY A 128 6.55 -31.22 8.42
CA GLY A 128 5.29 -30.79 7.82
C GLY A 128 5.52 -29.41 7.18
N PRO A 129 4.98 -29.18 5.98
CA PRO A 129 5.32 -27.98 5.24
C PRO A 129 4.76 -26.74 5.97
N SER A 130 5.64 -25.78 6.28
CA SER A 130 5.30 -24.62 7.12
C SER A 130 4.75 -23.47 6.27
N PRO A 131 3.70 -22.76 6.74
CA PRO A 131 3.16 -21.61 6.01
C PRO A 131 4.23 -20.52 5.90
N MET A 132 4.26 -19.83 4.76
CA MET A 132 5.22 -18.77 4.56
C MET A 132 4.81 -17.53 5.36
N GLN A 133 5.68 -17.04 6.23
CA GLN A 133 5.43 -15.81 6.96
C GLN A 133 5.77 -14.59 6.09
N ARG A 134 4.87 -13.61 6.06
CA ARG A 134 5.08 -12.36 5.32
C ARG A 134 4.60 -11.14 6.10
N ARG A 135 5.41 -10.09 6.07
CA ARG A 135 5.09 -8.76 6.60
C ARG A 135 4.18 -8.00 5.62
N LEU A 136 3.55 -6.94 6.09
CA LEU A 136 2.58 -6.17 5.30
C LEU A 136 3.20 -5.46 4.10
N ARG A 137 4.36 -4.80 4.26
CA ARG A 137 4.95 -3.99 3.18
C ARG A 137 5.34 -4.84 1.96
N PRO A 138 5.99 -6.02 2.10
CA PRO A 138 6.17 -6.97 1.00
C PRO A 138 4.87 -7.40 0.31
N LEU A 139 3.81 -7.66 1.09
CA LEU A 139 2.50 -8.02 0.53
C LEU A 139 1.88 -6.88 -0.28
N LEU A 140 1.94 -5.65 0.22
CA LEU A 140 1.48 -4.48 -0.51
C LEU A 140 2.26 -4.31 -1.82
N LYS A 141 3.58 -4.45 -1.82
CA LYS A 141 4.40 -4.42 -3.04
C LYS A 141 3.99 -5.51 -4.04
N ALA A 142 3.70 -6.72 -3.55
CA ALA A 142 3.22 -7.80 -4.40
C ALA A 142 1.84 -7.49 -5.00
N LEU A 143 0.93 -6.90 -4.22
CA LEU A 143 -0.39 -6.46 -4.70
C LEU A 143 -0.27 -5.40 -5.78
N ILE A 144 0.64 -4.43 -5.64
CA ILE A 144 0.87 -3.38 -6.65
C ILE A 144 1.42 -3.98 -7.94
N SER A 145 2.45 -4.81 -7.84
CA SER A 145 3.26 -5.22 -8.99
C SER A 145 2.78 -6.49 -9.72
N SER A 146 1.98 -7.36 -9.09
CA SER A 146 1.66 -8.68 -9.62
C SER A 146 0.17 -8.94 -9.75
N GLU A 147 -0.33 -8.89 -10.98
CA GLU A 147 -1.69 -9.32 -11.29
C GLU A 147 -1.91 -10.80 -10.98
N GLN A 148 -0.90 -11.62 -11.25
CA GLN A 148 -0.95 -13.04 -10.93
C GLN A 148 -1.18 -13.29 -9.44
N PHE A 149 -0.54 -12.51 -8.56
CA PHE A 149 -0.78 -12.64 -7.12
C PHE A 149 -2.21 -12.20 -6.74
N ARG A 150 -2.67 -11.06 -7.28
CA ARG A 150 -4.02 -10.55 -7.05
C ARG A 150 -5.12 -11.55 -7.45
N GLN A 151 -4.90 -12.33 -8.51
CA GLN A 151 -5.86 -13.31 -9.00
C GLN A 151 -5.62 -14.73 -8.45
N SER A 152 -4.57 -14.93 -7.66
CA SER A 152 -4.18 -16.26 -7.18
C SER A 152 -5.14 -16.81 -6.12
N ASN A 153 -5.17 -18.14 -6.04
CA ASN A 153 -5.83 -18.88 -4.97
C ASN A 153 -4.88 -19.19 -3.80
N VAL A 154 -3.81 -18.42 -3.62
CA VAL A 154 -2.92 -18.55 -2.46
C VAL A 154 -3.74 -18.24 -1.21
N THR A 155 -3.81 -19.19 -0.27
CA THR A 155 -4.49 -18.98 1.01
C THR A 155 -3.72 -17.95 1.83
N VAL A 156 -4.43 -16.95 2.33
CA VAL A 156 -3.90 -15.88 3.17
C VAL A 156 -4.56 -15.98 4.53
N GLU A 157 -3.75 -16.11 5.58
CA GLU A 157 -4.18 -16.17 6.96
C GLU A 157 -3.67 -14.94 7.72
N LEU A 158 -4.60 -14.12 8.22
CA LEU A 158 -4.31 -13.14 9.26
C LEU A 158 -4.68 -13.79 10.62
N PRO A 159 -3.79 -13.78 11.63
CA PRO A 159 -4.09 -14.41 12.92
C PRO A 159 -5.43 -13.93 13.51
N ARG A 160 -6.22 -14.87 14.04
CA ARG A 160 -7.56 -14.63 14.62
C ARG A 160 -8.65 -14.23 13.61
N HIS A 161 -8.37 -14.30 12.31
CA HIS A 161 -9.33 -14.01 11.24
C HIS A 161 -9.48 -15.21 10.30
N THR A 162 -10.54 -15.20 9.50
CA THR A 162 -10.80 -16.24 8.50
C THR A 162 -9.71 -16.21 7.42
N ALA A 163 -9.08 -17.36 7.18
CA ALA A 163 -8.18 -17.53 6.06
C ALA A 163 -8.97 -17.59 4.74
N LEU A 164 -8.54 -16.83 3.74
CA LEU A 164 -9.19 -16.74 2.43
C LEU A 164 -8.16 -16.75 1.31
N PRO A 165 -8.54 -17.16 0.09
CA PRO A 165 -7.71 -16.97 -1.10
C PRO A 165 -7.35 -15.50 -1.33
N ALA A 166 -6.16 -15.21 -1.88
CA ALA A 166 -5.68 -13.86 -2.11
C ALA A 166 -6.66 -13.00 -2.94
N ASN A 167 -7.26 -13.57 -3.98
CA ASN A 167 -8.28 -12.92 -4.83
C ASN A 167 -9.61 -12.61 -4.12
N GLN A 168 -9.83 -13.17 -2.94
CA GLN A 168 -11.01 -12.89 -2.10
C GLN A 168 -10.64 -12.07 -0.86
N PHE A 169 -9.41 -12.21 -0.36
CA PHE A 169 -8.93 -11.55 0.85
C PHE A 169 -8.50 -10.11 0.61
N PHE A 170 -7.84 -9.85 -0.52
CA PHE A 170 -7.36 -8.51 -0.88
C PHE A 170 -8.28 -7.84 -1.89
N VAL A 171 -8.75 -6.64 -1.56
CA VAL A 171 -9.68 -5.88 -2.39
C VAL A 171 -9.05 -4.54 -2.73
N ASN A 172 -8.89 -4.25 -4.02
CA ASN A 172 -8.37 -2.95 -4.44
C ASN A 172 -9.41 -1.85 -4.19
N PHE A 173 -8.99 -0.66 -3.75
CA PHE A 173 -9.85 0.50 -3.47
C PHE A 173 -10.80 0.83 -4.63
N ASP A 174 -10.35 0.70 -5.88
CA ASP A 174 -11.18 0.98 -7.06
C ASP A 174 -12.26 -0.08 -7.33
N SER A 175 -12.21 -1.21 -6.63
CA SER A 175 -13.17 -2.32 -6.75
C SER A 175 -14.04 -2.48 -5.50
N VAL A 176 -13.86 -1.63 -4.48
CA VAL A 176 -14.69 -1.67 -3.28
C VAL A 176 -16.08 -1.16 -3.60
N THR A 177 -17.08 -1.91 -3.16
CA THR A 177 -18.50 -1.57 -3.31
C THR A 177 -19.24 -1.93 -2.03
N GLU A 178 -20.52 -1.56 -1.94
CA GLU A 178 -21.39 -1.87 -0.81
C GLU A 178 -21.53 -3.38 -0.53
N SER A 179 -21.28 -4.26 -1.52
CA SER A 179 -21.33 -5.71 -1.29
C SER A 179 -20.27 -6.23 -0.32
N TYR A 180 -19.24 -5.41 -0.04
CA TYR A 180 -18.21 -5.71 0.95
C TYR A 180 -18.55 -5.19 2.35
N ALA A 181 -19.73 -4.57 2.55
CA ALA A 181 -20.14 -4.04 3.85
C ALA A 181 -20.04 -5.10 4.95
N ASN A 182 -19.45 -4.71 6.08
CA ASN A 182 -19.15 -5.54 7.26
C ASN A 182 -18.14 -6.69 7.02
N LEU A 183 -17.60 -6.86 5.81
CA LEU A 183 -16.58 -7.85 5.54
C LEU A 183 -15.21 -7.35 5.99
N PHE A 184 -14.52 -8.19 6.76
CA PHE A 184 -13.13 -7.98 7.11
C PHE A 184 -12.24 -8.44 5.93
N ARG A 185 -11.46 -7.52 5.36
CA ARG A 185 -10.58 -7.77 4.20
C ARG A 185 -9.31 -6.93 4.31
N GLY A 186 -8.31 -7.26 3.49
CA GLY A 186 -7.17 -6.37 3.21
C GLY A 186 -7.53 -5.43 2.07
N TYR A 187 -7.94 -4.21 2.39
CA TYR A 187 -8.22 -3.18 1.40
C TYR A 187 -6.93 -2.47 1.03
N TRP A 188 -6.67 -2.25 -0.26
CA TRP A 188 -5.41 -1.66 -0.69
C TRP A 188 -5.55 -0.81 -1.94
N GLY A 189 -4.63 0.13 -2.14
CA GLY A 189 -4.61 0.97 -3.33
C GLY A 189 -3.97 2.32 -3.06
N LEU A 190 -4.19 3.24 -3.98
CA LEU A 190 -3.59 4.57 -3.97
C LEU A 190 -4.36 5.53 -3.05
N VAL A 191 -3.62 6.32 -2.26
CA VAL A 191 -4.15 7.47 -1.55
C VAL A 191 -4.10 8.67 -2.49
N PHE A 192 -5.27 9.20 -2.86
CA PHE A 192 -5.33 10.36 -3.74
C PHE A 192 -5.10 11.64 -2.96
N ASP A 193 -5.85 11.87 -1.88
CA ASP A 193 -5.75 13.09 -1.09
C ASP A 193 -6.04 12.84 0.39
N THR A 194 -5.73 13.83 1.22
CA THR A 194 -5.93 13.75 2.66
C THR A 194 -6.79 14.90 3.16
N GLY A 195 -7.64 14.65 4.14
CA GLY A 195 -8.44 15.68 4.81
C GLY A 195 -8.45 15.50 6.32
N MET A 196 -8.31 16.60 7.07
CA MET A 196 -8.46 16.60 8.52
C MET A 196 -9.81 17.22 8.88
N THR A 197 -10.61 16.53 9.67
CA THR A 197 -11.86 17.09 10.21
C THR A 197 -11.60 17.86 11.51
N SER A 198 -12.56 18.71 11.90
CA SER A 198 -12.42 19.59 13.08
C SER A 198 -12.28 18.82 14.41
N ASP A 199 -12.68 17.55 14.44
CA ASP A 199 -12.52 16.63 15.57
C ASP A 199 -11.11 16.02 15.66
N GLY A 200 -10.22 16.32 14.70
CA GLY A 200 -8.86 15.78 14.62
C GLY A 200 -8.76 14.42 13.94
N SER A 201 -9.81 13.95 13.27
CA SER A 201 -9.75 12.72 12.50
C SER A 201 -9.09 12.95 11.13
N LEU A 202 -8.12 12.12 10.79
CA LEU A 202 -7.47 12.14 9.47
C LEU A 202 -8.21 11.17 8.53
N TRP A 203 -8.57 11.68 7.36
CA TRP A 203 -9.19 10.96 6.27
C TRP A 203 -8.20 10.80 5.13
N LEU A 204 -7.95 9.56 4.72
CA LEU A 204 -7.22 9.25 3.50
C LEU A 204 -8.25 8.91 2.44
N ASN A 205 -8.40 9.78 1.44
CA ASN A 205 -9.38 9.61 0.38
C ASN A 205 -8.78 8.77 -0.74
N THR A 206 -9.53 7.74 -1.13
CA THR A 206 -9.08 6.65 -1.97
C THR A 206 -10.15 6.30 -2.98
N GLY A 207 -9.81 5.42 -3.92
CA GLY A 207 -10.75 4.97 -4.93
C GLY A 207 -11.00 6.01 -6.02
N LYS A 208 -11.42 5.51 -7.18
CA LYS A 208 -11.65 6.30 -8.38
C LYS A 208 -12.71 7.40 -8.24
N TYR A 209 -13.72 7.21 -7.38
CA TYR A 209 -14.91 8.08 -7.32
C TYR A 209 -15.03 8.87 -6.01
N ASP A 210 -14.00 8.91 -5.17
CA ASP A 210 -14.04 9.54 -3.83
C ASP A 210 -15.12 8.96 -2.89
N ASP A 211 -15.55 7.75 -3.18
CA ASP A 211 -16.59 7.00 -2.47
C ASP A 211 -16.03 6.17 -1.32
N LEU A 212 -14.70 5.99 -1.25
CA LEU A 212 -14.01 5.25 -0.21
C LEU A 212 -12.98 6.11 0.54
N SER A 213 -13.03 6.08 1.87
CA SER A 213 -11.96 6.64 2.70
C SER A 213 -11.47 5.68 3.77
N ILE A 214 -10.20 5.87 4.14
CA ILE A 214 -9.61 5.27 5.32
C ILE A 214 -9.64 6.30 6.44
N LEU A 215 -10.20 5.93 7.59
CA LEU A 215 -10.33 6.80 8.75
C LEU A 215 -9.26 6.46 9.80
N ILE A 216 -8.44 7.46 10.13
CA ILE A 216 -7.55 7.43 11.29
C ILE A 216 -8.18 8.31 12.37
N SER A 217 -8.62 7.68 13.46
CA SER A 217 -9.26 8.39 14.57
C SER A 217 -8.25 9.29 15.31
N PRO A 218 -8.71 10.37 15.98
CA PRO A 218 -7.83 11.39 16.56
C PRO A 218 -6.85 10.81 17.59
N ASP A 219 -7.28 9.82 18.36
CA ASP A 219 -6.47 9.09 19.34
C ASP A 219 -5.32 8.29 18.72
N LYS A 220 -5.42 7.93 17.44
CA LYS A 220 -4.39 7.14 16.72
C LYS A 220 -3.49 7.98 15.84
N TYR A 221 -3.89 9.20 15.50
CA TYR A 221 -3.21 10.04 14.51
C TYR A 221 -1.72 10.25 14.82
N GLU A 222 -1.35 10.64 16.05
CA GLU A 222 0.06 10.86 16.42
C GLU A 222 0.91 9.57 16.34
N SER A 223 0.33 8.43 16.70
CA SER A 223 1.01 7.14 16.62
C SER A 223 1.13 6.66 15.16
N PHE A 224 0.12 6.93 14.34
CA PHE A 224 0.15 6.69 12.89
C PHE A 224 1.23 7.55 12.23
N LYS A 225 1.29 8.84 12.58
CA LYS A 225 2.32 9.78 12.12
C LYS A 225 3.72 9.31 12.47
N ARG A 226 3.97 8.90 13.72
CA ARG A 226 5.26 8.35 14.15
C ARG A 226 5.61 7.05 13.45
N LYS A 227 4.64 6.16 13.24
CA LYS A 227 4.85 4.86 12.59
C LYS A 227 5.34 5.02 11.14
N PHE A 228 4.81 5.99 10.41
CA PHE A 228 5.08 6.20 8.99
C PHE A 228 5.99 7.40 8.70
N ASP A 229 6.44 8.11 9.73
CA ASP A 229 7.42 9.21 9.68
C ASP A 229 7.11 10.27 8.62
N PHE A 230 5.87 10.76 8.60
CA PHE A 230 5.48 11.89 7.75
C PHE A 230 5.38 13.19 8.55
N GLN A 231 5.67 14.32 7.92
CA GLN A 231 5.65 15.62 8.58
C GLN A 231 4.31 16.32 8.40
N PHE A 232 3.74 16.20 7.19
CA PHE A 232 2.46 16.77 6.80
C PHE A 232 1.55 15.69 6.22
N ASP A 233 0.24 15.77 6.45
CA ASP A 233 -0.73 14.79 5.93
C ASP A 233 -0.61 14.58 4.43
N ARG A 234 -0.34 15.66 3.69
CA ARG A 234 -0.17 15.63 2.24
C ARG A 234 1.03 14.80 1.76
N ASP A 235 1.97 14.46 2.65
CA ASP A 235 3.10 13.59 2.30
C ASP A 235 2.62 12.16 1.98
N LEU A 236 1.42 11.80 2.43
CA LEU A 236 0.73 10.53 2.15
C LEU A 236 0.10 10.49 0.76
N GLU A 237 -0.11 11.63 0.10
CA GLU A 237 -0.69 11.69 -1.23
C GLU A 237 0.22 10.99 -2.25
N GLY A 238 -0.36 10.06 -3.01
CA GLY A 238 0.38 9.25 -3.97
C GLY A 238 1.04 8.00 -3.38
N MET A 239 0.94 7.78 -2.06
CA MET A 239 1.37 6.52 -1.47
C MET A 239 0.33 5.42 -1.72
N HIS A 240 0.81 4.18 -1.81
CA HIS A 240 -0.07 3.03 -1.71
C HIS A 240 -0.24 2.64 -0.25
N MET A 241 -1.46 2.24 0.11
CA MET A 241 -1.82 1.73 1.43
C MET A 241 -2.36 0.31 1.32
N LEU A 242 -2.10 -0.50 2.34
CA LEU A 242 -2.84 -1.71 2.65
C LEU A 242 -3.34 -1.57 4.09
N VAL A 243 -4.63 -1.84 4.30
CA VAL A 243 -5.29 -1.80 5.60
C VAL A 243 -6.20 -3.02 5.78
N PHE A 244 -6.10 -3.69 6.92
CA PHE A 244 -7.06 -4.70 7.33
C PHE A 244 -8.09 -4.08 8.26
N GLY A 245 -9.36 -4.29 7.94
CA GLY A 245 -10.47 -3.75 8.71
C GLY A 245 -11.79 -4.20 8.14
N LYS A 246 -12.88 -3.79 8.77
CA LYS A 246 -14.24 -3.96 8.24
C LYS A 246 -14.63 -2.74 7.41
N LEU A 247 -15.32 -2.99 6.30
CA LEU A 247 -15.95 -1.90 5.56
C LEU A 247 -17.23 -1.47 6.28
N ARG A 248 -17.36 -0.18 6.56
CA ARG A 248 -18.59 0.45 7.03
C ARG A 248 -19.15 1.35 5.95
N GLN A 249 -20.47 1.47 5.92
CA GLN A 249 -21.16 2.47 5.10
C GLN A 249 -21.69 3.57 6.00
N ALA A 250 -21.31 4.82 5.71
CA ALA A 250 -21.88 5.99 6.36
C ALA A 250 -23.32 6.22 5.87
N ARG A 251 -24.09 6.99 6.63
CA ARG A 251 -25.47 7.37 6.23
C ARG A 251 -25.53 8.12 4.90
N THR A 252 -24.44 8.78 4.51
CA THR A 252 -24.30 9.50 3.24
C THR A 252 -24.05 8.57 2.04
N GLY A 253 -23.89 7.26 2.27
CA GLY A 253 -23.48 6.29 1.26
C GLY A 253 -21.96 6.10 1.17
N LYS A 254 -21.16 7.00 1.75
CA LYS A 254 -19.69 6.91 1.73
C LYS A 254 -19.19 5.65 2.42
N LEU A 255 -18.30 4.92 1.76
CA LEU A 255 -17.65 3.73 2.27
C LEU A 255 -16.43 4.12 3.09
N ILE A 256 -16.25 3.47 4.24
CA ILE A 256 -15.21 3.82 5.22
C ILE A 256 -14.57 2.53 5.72
N VAL A 257 -13.25 2.48 5.75
CA VAL A 257 -12.50 1.47 6.50
C VAL A 257 -11.81 2.17 7.66
N ASP A 258 -12.10 1.75 8.88
CA ASP A 258 -11.42 2.28 10.06
C ASP A 258 -10.10 1.54 10.27
N VAL A 259 -9.05 2.28 10.63
CA VAL A 259 -7.84 1.67 11.19
C VAL A 259 -8.10 1.35 12.66
N GLU A 260 -8.50 0.11 12.92
CA GLU A 260 -8.72 -0.41 14.28
C GLU A 260 -7.38 -0.55 15.02
N GLU A 261 -6.38 -1.18 14.38
CA GLU A 261 -5.03 -1.38 14.92
C GLU A 261 -4.01 -0.82 13.93
N LEU A 262 -3.03 -0.06 14.41
CA LEU A 262 -1.99 0.49 13.53
C LEU A 262 -1.16 -0.62 12.86
N ASP A 263 -1.04 -1.77 13.50
CA ASP A 263 -0.33 -2.94 12.97
C ASP A 263 -1.08 -3.67 11.86
N PHE A 264 -2.33 -3.27 11.62
CA PHE A 264 -3.13 -3.77 10.51
C PHE A 264 -3.03 -2.87 9.28
N CYS A 265 -2.12 -1.90 9.27
CA CYS A 265 -1.89 -1.10 8.09
C CYS A 265 -0.40 -0.90 7.77
N THR A 266 -0.13 -0.65 6.50
CA THR A 266 1.19 -0.28 6.00
C THR A 266 1.05 0.69 4.84
N LEU A 267 2.08 1.49 4.62
CA LEU A 267 2.23 2.39 3.50
C LEU A 267 3.48 2.04 2.71
N CYS A 268 3.42 2.28 1.41
CA CYS A 268 4.58 2.22 0.53
C CYS A 268 4.60 3.48 -0.31
N ASP A 269 5.66 4.27 -0.18
CA ASP A 269 6.11 5.13 -1.25
C ASP A 269 6.77 4.25 -2.32
N ASP A 270 6.59 4.62 -3.57
CA ASP A 270 7.32 4.01 -4.68
C ASP A 270 8.01 5.07 -5.54
#